data_AF-A0A7S3WCI8-F1
#
_entry.id   AF-A0A7S3WCI8-F1
#
_cell.length_a   1.000
_cell.length_b   1.000
_cell.length_c   1.000
_cell.angle_alpha   90.00
_cell.angle_beta   90.00
_cell.angle_gamma   90.00
#
_symmetry.space_group_name_H-M   'P 1'
#
loop_
_entity.id
_entity.type
_entity.pdbx_description
1 polymer ?
#
loop_
_entity_poly.entity_id
_entity_poly.type
_entity_poly.pdbx_seq_one_letter_code
_entity_poly.pdbx_strand_id
1 'polypeptide(L)'
;ALCSDLWQERKQTRKTMLPPLLLLTASAATGSTPSLRRLISRRPLLSAGAAAALGWSINAGRPRVYATVADIPDDEFRRHATLRCRVVKVSDGDTLRCEHEPLWSALIPSAGGPKKGKLSARSLSVRLYAIDAPETAKAGRPGQPLGGAATAFVSAAVLSKLVQVKLLSRDQYGRAVGVVSVGALGRRDLSEALSKHT
;
A
#
# COMPACT_ATOMS: atom_id res chain seq x y z
N ALA A 1 14.64 40.08 -16.50
CA ALA A 1 15.75 39.12 -16.49
C ALA A 1 16.50 39.19 -15.15
N LEU A 2 15.84 38.82 -14.05
CA LEU A 2 16.36 39.00 -12.67
C LEU A 2 15.89 37.88 -11.69
N CYS A 3 15.49 36.71 -12.20
CA CYS A 3 14.96 35.63 -11.35
C CYS A 3 15.71 34.28 -11.53
N SER A 4 16.72 34.24 -12.40
CA SER A 4 17.54 33.04 -12.66
C SER A 4 18.84 32.98 -11.85
N ASP A 5 19.28 34.09 -11.25
CA ASP A 5 20.63 34.16 -10.65
C ASP A 5 20.70 33.69 -9.19
N LEU A 6 19.57 33.63 -8.47
CA LEU A 6 19.54 33.21 -7.07
C LEU A 6 19.64 31.69 -6.85
N TRP A 7 19.69 30.89 -7.93
CA TRP A 7 19.76 29.43 -7.84
C TRP A 7 21.18 28.86 -8.06
N GLN A 8 22.11 29.66 -8.59
CA GLN A 8 23.52 29.28 -8.80
C GLN A 8 24.38 29.47 -7.54
N GLU A 9 23.97 30.32 -6.61
CA GLU A 9 24.83 30.76 -5.49
C GLU A 9 24.82 29.81 -4.28
N ARG A 10 23.96 28.77 -4.29
CA ARG A 10 23.80 27.84 -3.16
C ARG A 10 24.68 26.59 -3.22
N LYS A 11 25.56 26.45 -4.22
CA LYS A 11 26.44 25.26 -4.38
C LYS A 11 27.92 25.47 -4.04
N GLN A 12 28.37 26.69 -3.74
CA GLN A 12 29.80 27.00 -3.65
C GLN A 12 30.36 27.16 -2.22
N THR A 13 29.53 27.16 -1.17
CA THR A 13 29.95 27.49 0.21
C THR A 13 29.81 26.30 1.15
N ARG A 14 30.72 25.33 1.03
CA ARG A 14 31.16 24.45 2.15
C ARG A 14 32.44 23.71 1.76
N LYS A 15 33.46 24.48 1.37
CA LYS A 15 34.85 24.05 1.46
C LYS A 15 35.50 24.91 2.54
N THR A 16 36.42 24.26 3.27
CA THR A 16 37.35 24.77 4.29
C THR A 16 36.77 25.10 5.67
N MET A 17 37.20 24.33 6.68
CA MET A 17 38.09 24.78 7.76
C MET A 17 37.92 23.90 9.00
N LEU A 18 38.89 23.03 9.28
CA LEU A 18 39.22 22.62 10.65
C LEU A 18 40.76 22.61 10.80
N PRO A 19 41.30 23.10 11.94
CA PRO A 19 42.69 23.54 12.10
C PRO A 19 43.68 22.42 12.45
N PRO A 20 45.00 22.70 12.37
CA PRO A 20 46.09 21.78 12.72
C PRO A 20 46.46 21.88 14.22
N LEU A 21 47.36 20.98 14.66
CA LEU A 21 48.07 20.88 15.95
C LEU A 21 47.47 19.94 17.01
N LEU A 22 48.07 18.75 17.12
CA LEU A 22 48.85 18.39 18.31
C LEU A 22 49.73 17.18 18.02
N LEU A 23 51.03 17.46 17.86
CA LEU A 23 52.11 16.48 17.99
C LEU A 23 52.01 15.87 19.38
N LEU A 24 51.68 14.59 19.48
CA LEU A 24 51.93 13.80 20.68
C LEU A 24 53.12 12.89 20.40
N THR A 25 54.28 13.33 20.87
CA THR A 25 55.51 12.55 20.92
C THR A 25 55.34 11.45 21.96
N ALA A 26 54.94 10.26 21.52
CA ALA A 26 55.02 9.05 22.33
C ALA A 26 56.46 8.52 22.28
N SER A 27 57.19 8.83 23.35
CA SER A 27 58.55 8.38 23.64
C SER A 27 58.66 6.86 23.61
N ALA A 28 59.80 6.39 23.09
CA ALA A 28 60.19 4.99 23.05
C ALA A 28 60.28 4.39 24.46
N ALA A 29 59.36 3.47 24.76
CA ALA A 29 59.51 2.53 25.87
C ALA A 29 60.01 1.20 25.30
N THR A 30 61.33 1.03 25.37
CA THR A 30 62.05 -0.22 25.26
C THR A 30 61.45 -1.25 26.23
N GLY A 31 60.99 -2.40 25.72
CA GLY A 31 60.47 -3.44 26.60
C GLY A 31 59.99 -4.68 25.86
N SER A 32 60.89 -5.65 25.75
CA SER A 32 60.62 -7.09 25.58
C SER A 32 59.73 -7.53 24.42
N THR A 33 60.40 -8.07 23.40
CA THR A 33 59.85 -9.07 22.49
C THR A 33 59.52 -10.37 23.23
N PRO A 34 58.28 -10.85 23.21
CA PRO A 34 58.03 -12.28 23.19
C PRO A 34 57.64 -12.71 21.78
N SER A 35 58.30 -13.78 21.36
CA SER A 35 58.21 -14.48 20.09
C SER A 35 56.82 -14.50 19.45
N LEU A 36 56.80 -14.05 18.19
CA LEU A 36 55.77 -14.17 17.17
C LEU A 36 55.52 -15.64 16.73
N ARG A 37 55.31 -16.55 17.69
CA ARG A 37 55.06 -17.97 17.43
C ARG A 37 54.21 -18.60 18.55
N ARG A 38 52.93 -18.22 18.71
CA ARG A 38 51.92 -19.09 19.37
C ARG A 38 50.48 -18.55 19.45
N LEU A 39 49.99 -17.80 18.46
CA LEU A 39 48.56 -17.42 18.49
C LEU A 39 47.87 -17.49 17.12
N ILE A 40 48.12 -18.58 16.39
CA ILE A 40 47.34 -18.97 15.22
C ILE A 40 46.93 -20.43 15.40
N SER A 41 45.99 -20.72 16.31
CA SER A 41 45.26 -22.01 16.28
C SER A 41 43.94 -22.03 17.07
N ARG A 42 43.33 -20.89 17.38
CA ARG A 42 41.95 -20.89 17.86
C ARG A 42 41.07 -20.25 16.80
N ARG A 43 40.67 -21.07 15.82
CA ARG A 43 39.49 -20.79 14.99
C ARG A 43 38.34 -20.58 15.97
N PRO A 44 37.71 -19.39 16.05
CA PRO A 44 36.46 -19.30 16.76
C PRO A 44 35.47 -20.13 15.96
N LEU A 45 35.10 -21.29 16.49
CA LEU A 45 33.93 -22.05 16.06
C LEU A 45 32.70 -21.21 16.41
N LEU A 46 32.50 -20.12 15.68
CA LEU A 46 31.22 -19.44 15.60
C LEU A 46 30.31 -20.40 14.85
N SER A 47 29.56 -21.17 15.62
CA SER A 47 28.57 -22.14 15.16
C SER A 47 27.68 -21.50 14.09
N ALA A 48 27.70 -22.08 12.88
CA ALA A 48 26.89 -21.68 11.73
C ALA A 48 25.36 -21.70 11.99
N GLY A 49 24.89 -22.15 13.16
CA GLY A 49 23.48 -22.23 13.53
C GLY A 49 22.80 -20.88 13.83
N ALA A 50 23.52 -19.87 14.33
CA ALA A 50 22.88 -18.61 14.74
C ALA A 50 22.41 -17.75 13.54
N ALA A 51 23.13 -17.78 12.41
CA ALA A 51 22.74 -17.06 11.20
C ALA A 51 21.53 -17.71 10.51
N ALA A 52 21.40 -19.04 10.58
CA ALA A 52 20.27 -19.76 10.01
C ALA A 52 18.95 -19.47 10.74
N ALA A 53 18.98 -19.29 12.07
CA ALA A 53 17.79 -18.93 12.86
C ALA A 53 17.26 -17.52 12.55
N LEU A 54 18.15 -16.54 12.33
CA LEU A 54 17.76 -15.20 11.89
C LEU A 54 17.26 -15.18 10.43
N GLY A 55 17.81 -16.04 9.56
CA GLY A 55 17.38 -16.18 8.16
C GLY A 55 15.96 -16.76 8.02
N TRP A 56 15.52 -17.62 8.94
CA TRP A 56 14.19 -18.23 8.88
C TRP A 56 13.08 -17.26 9.32
N SER A 57 13.38 -16.31 10.21
CA SER A 57 12.36 -15.43 10.80
C SER A 57 11.88 -14.28 9.90
N ILE A 58 12.56 -14.00 8.78
CA ILE A 58 12.19 -12.94 7.83
C ILE A 58 11.22 -13.40 6.73
N ASN A 59 10.87 -14.69 6.67
CA ASN A 59 9.88 -15.22 5.72
C ASN A 59 8.49 -15.43 6.34
N ALA A 60 8.23 -14.86 7.52
CA ALA A 60 6.86 -14.69 8.02
C ALA A 60 6.10 -13.82 7.01
N GLY A 61 5.16 -14.46 6.29
CA GLY A 61 4.68 -14.04 4.99
C GLY A 61 4.36 -12.56 4.87
N ARG A 62 4.86 -11.94 3.80
CA ARG A 62 4.43 -10.59 3.45
C ARG A 62 2.90 -10.58 3.37
N PRO A 63 2.22 -9.62 4.02
CA PRO A 63 0.78 -9.46 3.93
C PRO A 63 0.35 -9.43 2.46
N ARG A 64 -0.57 -10.33 2.11
CA ARG A 64 -1.01 -10.53 0.73
C ARG A 64 -1.74 -9.28 0.23
N VAL A 65 -1.28 -8.75 -0.90
CA VAL A 65 -1.94 -7.65 -1.58
C VAL A 65 -2.58 -8.21 -2.84
N TYR A 66 -3.90 -8.12 -2.94
CA TYR A 66 -4.65 -8.54 -4.10
C TYR A 66 -4.71 -7.40 -5.14
N ALA A 67 -4.16 -7.62 -6.34
CA ALA A 67 -4.19 -6.63 -7.41
C ALA A 67 -5.51 -6.69 -8.18
N THR A 68 -5.98 -7.91 -8.46
CA THR A 68 -7.23 -8.18 -9.17
C THR A 68 -8.09 -9.16 -8.39
N VAL A 69 -9.38 -9.25 -8.76
CA VAL A 69 -10.32 -10.20 -8.14
C VAL A 69 -9.89 -11.65 -8.39
N ALA A 70 -9.14 -11.91 -9.47
CA ALA A 70 -8.65 -13.24 -9.79
C ALA A 70 -7.53 -13.72 -8.87
N ASP A 71 -6.81 -12.80 -8.23
CA ASP A 71 -5.74 -13.13 -7.28
C ASP A 71 -6.30 -13.51 -5.91
N ILE A 72 -7.59 -13.26 -5.66
CA ILE A 72 -8.25 -13.58 -4.40
C ILE A 72 -8.60 -15.07 -4.40
N PRO A 73 -8.08 -15.86 -3.43
CA PRO A 73 -8.40 -17.27 -3.34
C PRO A 73 -9.88 -17.47 -2.97
N ASP A 74 -10.47 -18.54 -3.49
CA ASP A 74 -11.89 -18.85 -3.27
C ASP A 74 -12.24 -19.03 -1.78
N ASP A 75 -11.27 -19.42 -0.96
CA ASP A 75 -11.44 -19.55 0.50
C ASP A 75 -11.81 -18.22 1.17
N GLU A 76 -11.33 -17.08 0.65
CA GLU A 76 -11.68 -15.76 1.19
C GLU A 76 -13.14 -15.40 0.88
N PHE A 77 -13.65 -15.83 -0.28
CA PHE A 77 -15.07 -15.72 -0.60
C PHE A 77 -15.89 -16.66 0.27
N ARG A 78 -15.47 -17.92 0.47
CA ARG A 78 -16.18 -18.89 1.34
C ARG A 78 -16.26 -18.43 2.79
N ARG A 79 -15.24 -17.74 3.30
CA ARG A 79 -15.18 -17.21 4.67
C ARG A 79 -15.87 -15.85 4.81
N HIS A 80 -16.39 -15.30 3.73
CA HIS A 80 -16.90 -13.93 3.66
C HIS A 80 -15.93 -12.89 4.25
N ALA A 81 -14.66 -12.99 3.87
CA ALA A 81 -13.62 -12.13 4.41
C ALA A 81 -13.87 -10.66 4.05
N THR A 82 -13.43 -9.77 4.96
CA THR A 82 -13.55 -8.33 4.76
C THR A 82 -12.21 -7.76 4.32
N LEU A 83 -12.18 -7.23 3.10
CA LEU A 83 -11.01 -6.57 2.54
C LEU A 83 -11.11 -5.06 2.73
N ARG A 84 -9.98 -4.42 3.05
CA ARG A 84 -9.87 -2.96 3.03
C ARG A 84 -9.38 -2.51 1.68
N CYS A 85 -10.09 -1.57 1.07
CA CYS A 85 -9.77 -1.10 -0.27
C CYS A 85 -10.00 0.41 -0.36
N ARG A 86 -9.20 1.10 -1.18
CA ARG A 86 -9.42 2.50 -1.54
C ARG A 86 -10.20 2.59 -2.84
N VAL A 87 -11.31 3.32 -2.86
CA VAL A 87 -12.10 3.48 -4.08
C VAL A 87 -11.41 4.47 -5.03
N VAL A 88 -11.18 4.04 -6.27
CA VAL A 88 -10.55 4.84 -7.32
C VAL A 88 -11.57 5.36 -8.32
N LYS A 89 -12.58 4.55 -8.66
CA LYS A 89 -13.60 4.90 -9.63
C LYS A 89 -14.93 4.25 -9.28
N VAL A 90 -16.02 4.97 -9.51
CA VAL A 90 -17.40 4.45 -9.44
C VAL A 90 -17.95 4.38 -10.87
N SER A 91 -18.79 3.38 -11.15
CA SER A 91 -19.46 3.14 -12.42
C SER A 91 -20.91 2.71 -12.14
N ASP A 92 -21.86 3.20 -12.94
CA ASP A 92 -23.26 2.77 -12.98
C ASP A 92 -24.00 2.68 -11.61
N GLY A 93 -23.55 3.40 -10.58
CA GLY A 93 -24.15 3.44 -9.24
C GLY A 93 -23.96 2.17 -8.38
N ASP A 94 -23.86 0.98 -8.97
CA ASP A 94 -23.71 -0.30 -8.27
C ASP A 94 -22.28 -0.91 -8.33
N THR A 95 -21.45 -0.39 -9.24
CA THR A 95 -20.16 -0.98 -9.58
C THR A 95 -19.03 -0.03 -9.20
N LEU A 96 -18.06 -0.52 -8.45
CA LEU A 96 -16.91 0.26 -8.00
C LEU A 96 -15.60 -0.44 -8.29
N ARG A 97 -14.59 0.36 -8.61
CA ARG A 97 -13.20 -0.06 -8.73
C ARG A 97 -12.44 0.43 -7.53
N CYS A 98 -11.89 -0.51 -6.77
CA CYS A 98 -11.13 -0.20 -5.57
C CYS A 98 -9.79 -0.93 -5.58
N GLU A 99 -8.76 -0.30 -5.03
CA GLU A 99 -7.44 -0.88 -4.86
C GLU A 99 -7.31 -1.46 -3.48
N HIS A 100 -6.88 -2.70 -3.37
CA HIS A 100 -6.67 -3.33 -2.08
C HIS A 100 -5.53 -2.64 -1.33
N GLU A 101 -5.82 -2.21 -0.10
CA GLU A 101 -4.89 -1.58 0.83
C GLU A 101 -4.90 -2.37 2.14
N PRO A 102 -3.88 -3.19 2.42
CA PRO A 102 -3.83 -3.97 3.64
C PRO A 102 -3.68 -3.06 4.87
N LEU A 103 -4.10 -3.54 6.04
CA LEU A 103 -4.14 -2.77 7.29
C LEU A 103 -2.80 -2.10 7.65
N TRP A 104 -1.67 -2.77 7.42
CA TRP A 104 -0.33 -2.23 7.68
C TRP A 104 0.09 -1.11 6.72
N SER A 105 -0.52 -0.98 5.53
CA SER A 105 -0.22 0.14 4.63
C SER A 105 -0.65 1.49 5.21
N ALA A 106 -1.53 1.49 6.22
CA ALA A 106 -1.79 2.70 7.01
C ALA A 106 -0.61 3.08 7.93
N LEU A 107 0.24 2.12 8.32
CA LEU A 107 1.42 2.32 9.17
C LEU A 107 2.64 2.77 8.36
N ILE A 108 2.69 2.46 7.05
CA ILE A 108 3.77 2.86 6.15
C ILE A 108 3.14 3.64 4.98
N PRO A 109 3.06 4.99 5.08
CA PRO A 109 2.40 5.84 4.08
C PRO A 109 2.96 5.66 2.66
N SER A 110 4.25 5.32 2.54
CA SER A 110 4.91 5.07 1.26
C SER A 110 4.45 3.79 0.55
N ALA A 111 3.77 2.87 1.24
CA ALA A 111 3.24 1.63 0.67
C ALA A 111 1.88 1.81 -0.04
N GLY A 112 1.16 2.89 0.26
CA GLY A 112 -0.16 3.23 -0.28
C GLY A 112 -0.15 4.35 -1.33
N GLY A 113 1.01 4.67 -1.92
CA GLY A 113 1.10 5.69 -2.96
C GLY A 113 0.36 5.30 -4.25
N PRO A 114 -0.01 6.28 -5.10
CA PRO A 114 -0.71 6.03 -6.36
C PRO A 114 0.09 5.04 -7.22
N LYS A 115 -0.45 3.83 -7.40
CA LYS A 115 0.21 2.77 -8.17
C LYS A 115 0.22 3.14 -9.66
N LYS A 116 1.40 3.20 -10.27
CA LYS A 116 1.54 3.45 -11.71
C LYS A 116 1.06 2.23 -12.50
N GLY A 117 0.17 2.43 -13.47
CA GLY A 117 -0.30 1.36 -14.36
C GLY A 117 -1.78 1.44 -14.75
N LYS A 118 -2.19 0.53 -15.65
CA LYS A 118 -3.58 0.40 -16.12
C LYS A 118 -4.49 0.05 -14.95
N LEU A 119 -5.59 0.80 -14.80
CA LEU A 119 -6.52 0.64 -13.67
C LEU A 119 -7.12 -0.79 -13.63
N SER A 120 -7.36 -1.41 -14.78
CA SER A 120 -7.87 -2.78 -14.87
C SER A 120 -6.97 -3.85 -14.24
N ALA A 121 -5.65 -3.64 -14.25
CA ALA A 121 -4.67 -4.60 -13.74
C ALA A 121 -4.37 -4.43 -12.24
N ARG A 122 -4.77 -3.30 -11.65
CA ARG A 122 -4.45 -2.95 -10.24
C ARG A 122 -5.67 -2.72 -9.36
N SER A 123 -6.88 -2.84 -9.90
CA SER A 123 -8.12 -2.61 -9.17
C SER A 123 -8.99 -3.87 -9.13
N LEU A 124 -9.60 -4.06 -7.97
CA LEU A 124 -10.71 -4.99 -7.76
C LEU A 124 -11.98 -4.33 -8.32
N SER A 125 -12.67 -5.03 -9.20
CA SER A 125 -14.01 -4.65 -9.63
C SER A 125 -15.01 -5.27 -8.67
N VAL A 126 -15.72 -4.43 -7.91
CA VAL A 126 -16.69 -4.85 -6.90
C VAL A 126 -18.08 -4.41 -7.33
N ARG A 127 -19.06 -5.30 -7.20
CA ARG A 127 -20.48 -5.02 -7.39
C ARG A 127 -21.18 -5.05 -6.03
N LEU A 128 -21.99 -4.03 -5.76
CA LEU A 128 -22.74 -3.92 -4.52
C LEU A 128 -23.83 -5.01 -4.46
N TYR A 129 -23.87 -5.72 -3.35
CA TYR A 129 -24.91 -6.72 -3.11
C TYR A 129 -26.27 -6.05 -2.85
N ALA A 130 -27.32 -6.65 -3.41
CA ALA A 130 -28.73 -6.24 -3.26
C ALA A 130 -29.07 -4.83 -3.76
N ILE A 131 -28.22 -4.21 -4.57
CA ILE A 131 -28.51 -2.94 -5.25
C ILE A 131 -28.57 -3.18 -6.74
N ASP A 132 -29.64 -2.70 -7.36
CA ASP A 132 -29.72 -2.52 -8.81
C ASP A 132 -29.90 -1.02 -9.05
N ALA A 133 -28.85 -0.35 -9.50
CA ALA A 133 -28.85 1.09 -9.68
C ALA A 133 -29.33 1.46 -11.09
N PRO A 134 -30.04 2.58 -11.26
CA PRO A 134 -30.51 3.00 -12.57
C PRO A 134 -29.33 3.30 -13.50
N GLU A 135 -29.39 2.75 -14.72
CA GLU A 135 -28.31 2.86 -15.70
C GLU A 135 -28.04 4.32 -16.08
N THR A 136 -26.77 4.70 -16.03
CA THR A 136 -26.34 6.05 -16.41
C THR A 136 -26.38 6.22 -17.93
N ALA A 137 -26.63 7.44 -18.41
CA ALA A 137 -26.53 7.77 -19.82
C ALA A 137 -25.10 7.46 -20.33
N LYS A 138 -25.00 6.47 -21.21
CA LYS A 138 -23.76 6.10 -21.91
C LYS A 138 -23.82 6.66 -23.33
N ALA A 139 -22.67 6.99 -23.92
CA ALA A 139 -22.58 7.65 -25.21
C ALA A 139 -23.50 6.98 -26.27
N GLY A 140 -24.54 7.71 -26.70
CA GLY A 140 -25.52 7.25 -27.69
C GLY A 140 -26.79 6.58 -27.15
N ARG A 141 -26.96 6.43 -25.83
CA ARG A 141 -28.22 5.94 -25.21
C ARG A 141 -28.74 6.89 -24.14
N PRO A 142 -30.05 7.23 -24.16
CA PRO A 142 -30.65 7.98 -23.07
C PRO A 142 -30.56 7.14 -21.79
N GLY A 143 -30.03 7.74 -20.73
CA GLY A 143 -29.95 7.11 -19.42
C GLY A 143 -31.32 7.00 -18.77
N GLN A 144 -31.44 6.14 -17.77
CA GLN A 144 -32.65 6.10 -16.95
C GLN A 144 -32.76 7.41 -16.13
N PRO A 145 -33.99 7.89 -15.87
CA PRO A 145 -34.19 8.98 -14.92
C PRO A 145 -33.57 8.58 -13.58
N LEU A 146 -32.88 9.52 -12.92
CA LEU A 146 -32.15 9.35 -11.64
C LEU A 146 -30.80 8.60 -11.70
N GLY A 147 -30.40 7.98 -12.82
CA GLY A 147 -29.11 7.28 -12.93
C GLY A 147 -27.88 8.16 -12.65
N GLY A 148 -27.90 9.40 -13.14
CA GLY A 148 -26.84 10.37 -12.89
C GLY A 148 -26.79 10.83 -11.43
N ALA A 149 -27.94 10.99 -10.78
CA ALA A 149 -28.03 11.43 -9.39
C ALA A 149 -27.52 10.35 -8.43
N ALA A 150 -27.91 9.08 -8.65
CA ALA A 150 -27.41 7.94 -7.87
C ALA A 150 -25.89 7.80 -7.98
N THR A 151 -25.35 7.88 -9.20
CA THR A 151 -23.90 7.80 -9.42
C THR A 151 -23.14 8.95 -8.75
N ALA A 152 -23.68 10.17 -8.81
CA ALA A 152 -23.09 11.33 -8.15
C ALA A 152 -23.09 11.18 -6.63
N PHE A 153 -24.19 10.68 -6.05
CA PHE A 153 -24.30 10.42 -4.61
C PHE A 153 -23.26 9.39 -4.13
N VAL A 154 -23.17 8.24 -4.81
CA VAL A 154 -22.18 7.21 -4.47
C VAL A 154 -20.76 7.75 -4.62
N SER A 155 -20.48 8.46 -5.72
CA SER A 155 -19.17 9.05 -5.95
C SER A 155 -18.78 10.01 -4.83
N ALA A 156 -19.67 10.90 -4.39
CA ALA A 156 -19.41 11.78 -3.25
C ALA A 156 -19.22 11.01 -1.93
N ALA A 157 -19.95 9.91 -1.76
CA ALA A 157 -19.89 9.09 -0.56
C ALA A 157 -18.56 8.33 -0.44
N VAL A 158 -18.01 7.76 -1.53
CA VAL A 158 -16.89 6.80 -1.45
C VAL A 158 -15.61 7.16 -2.18
N LEU A 159 -15.65 8.09 -3.13
CA LEU A 159 -14.49 8.36 -3.97
C LEU A 159 -13.27 8.79 -3.13
N SER A 160 -12.11 8.20 -3.42
CA SER A 160 -10.85 8.40 -2.68
C SER A 160 -10.85 8.01 -1.20
N LYS A 161 -11.92 7.40 -0.69
CA LYS A 161 -12.02 6.93 0.71
C LYS A 161 -11.65 5.46 0.83
N LEU A 162 -11.21 5.09 2.04
CA LEU A 162 -11.03 3.70 2.45
C LEU A 162 -12.38 3.10 2.82
N VAL A 163 -12.72 2.00 2.15
CA VAL A 163 -13.94 1.22 2.38
C VAL A 163 -13.58 -0.21 2.78
N GLN A 164 -14.51 -0.84 3.50
CA GLN A 164 -14.47 -2.26 3.82
C GLN A 164 -15.40 -2.99 2.85
N VAL A 165 -14.87 -3.99 2.16
CA VAL A 165 -15.61 -4.82 1.21
C VAL A 165 -15.70 -6.21 1.79
N LYS A 166 -16.89 -6.62 2.22
CA LYS A 166 -17.18 -8.00 2.61
C LYS A 166 -17.45 -8.81 1.36
N LEU A 167 -16.54 -9.72 1.05
CA LEU A 167 -16.66 -10.61 -0.11
C LEU A 167 -17.81 -11.60 0.13
N LEU A 168 -18.71 -11.75 -0.83
CA LEU A 168 -19.79 -12.74 -0.77
C LEU A 168 -19.60 -13.82 -1.83
N SER A 169 -19.51 -13.42 -3.08
CA SER A 169 -19.41 -14.34 -4.21
C SER A 169 -18.64 -13.71 -5.38
N ARG A 170 -18.28 -14.53 -6.36
CA ARG A 170 -17.60 -14.10 -7.58
C ARG A 170 -18.58 -14.15 -8.75
N ASP A 171 -18.65 -13.06 -9.47
CA ASP A 171 -19.48 -12.88 -10.66
C ASP A 171 -18.83 -13.56 -11.89
N GLN A 172 -19.65 -13.95 -12.87
CA GLN A 172 -19.22 -14.56 -14.13
C GLN A 172 -18.27 -13.67 -14.94
N TYR A 173 -18.37 -12.35 -14.76
CA TYR A 173 -17.51 -11.36 -15.40
C TYR A 173 -16.19 -11.12 -14.64
N GLY A 174 -15.89 -11.92 -13.61
CA GLY A 174 -14.70 -11.77 -12.79
C GLY A 174 -14.75 -10.59 -11.82
N ARG A 175 -15.96 -10.16 -11.42
CA ARG A 175 -16.18 -9.12 -10.40
C ARG A 175 -16.42 -9.77 -9.04
N ALA A 176 -16.07 -9.09 -7.95
CA ALA A 176 -16.43 -9.52 -6.61
C ALA A 176 -17.80 -8.93 -6.26
N VAL A 177 -18.75 -9.77 -5.85
CA VAL A 177 -20.02 -9.31 -5.28
C VAL A 177 -19.84 -9.20 -3.78
N GLY A 178 -20.21 -8.06 -3.20
CA GLY A 178 -19.99 -7.82 -1.79
C GLY A 178 -20.78 -6.69 -1.18
N VAL A 179 -20.82 -6.67 0.16
CA VAL A 179 -21.31 -5.53 0.93
C VAL A 179 -20.17 -4.56 1.13
N VAL A 180 -20.42 -3.28 0.88
CA VAL A 180 -19.40 -2.24 1.04
C VAL A 180 -19.82 -1.27 2.13
N SER A 181 -18.97 -1.13 3.13
CA SER A 181 -19.19 -0.27 4.29
C SER A 181 -18.14 0.84 4.32
N VAL A 182 -18.58 2.07 4.64
CA VAL A 182 -17.71 3.25 4.72
C VAL A 182 -17.23 3.45 6.14
N GLY A 183 -15.91 3.66 6.29
CA GLY A 183 -15.26 3.99 7.57
C GLY A 183 -14.46 2.83 8.17
N ALA A 184 -13.62 3.14 9.14
CA ALA A 184 -12.72 2.17 9.78
C ALA A 184 -13.45 1.08 10.59
N LEU A 185 -14.69 1.37 11.01
CA LEU A 185 -15.54 0.51 11.83
C LEU A 185 -16.76 -0.06 11.06
N GLY A 186 -16.84 0.14 9.74
CA GLY A 186 -17.95 -0.39 8.94
C GLY A 186 -19.34 0.12 9.35
N ARG A 187 -19.45 1.33 9.93
CA ARG A 187 -20.69 1.85 10.52
C ARG A 187 -21.78 2.25 9.52
N ARG A 188 -21.47 2.37 8.23
CA ARG A 188 -22.41 2.85 7.20
C ARG A 188 -22.31 1.97 5.97
N ASP A 189 -23.33 1.16 5.73
CA ASP A 189 -23.42 0.34 4.54
C ASP A 189 -23.88 1.19 3.35
N LEU A 190 -23.16 1.08 2.24
CA LEU A 190 -23.50 1.81 1.02
C LEU A 190 -24.82 1.36 0.43
N SER A 191 -25.15 0.07 0.56
CA SER A 191 -26.41 -0.46 0.06
C SER A 191 -27.61 0.18 0.73
N GLU A 192 -27.55 0.33 2.05
CA GLU A 192 -28.60 1.01 2.80
C GLU A 192 -28.64 2.52 2.47
N ALA A 193 -27.48 3.17 2.38
CA ALA A 193 -27.40 4.59 2.07
C ALA A 193 -27.98 4.92 0.69
N LEU A 194 -27.74 4.07 -0.31
CA LEU A 194 -28.25 4.28 -1.66
C LEU A 194 -29.76 4.05 -1.72
N SER A 195 -30.26 2.96 -1.13
CA SER A 195 -31.69 2.64 -1.13
C SER A 195 -32.56 3.69 -0.42
N LYS A 196 -31.99 4.50 0.48
CA LYS A 196 -32.72 5.61 1.13
C LYS A 196 -32.80 6.88 0.29
N HIS A 197 -31.98 6.99 -0.76
CA HIS A 197 -31.79 8.23 -1.54
C HIS A 197 -32.30 8.13 -2.99
N THR A 198 -32.68 6.95 -3.45
CA THR A 198 -33.22 6.67 -4.80
C THR A 198 -34.65 6.19 -4.71
#